data_AF-E0MNE4-F1
#
_entry.id   AF-E0MNE4-F1
#
_cell.length_a   1.000
_cell.length_b   1.000
_cell.length_c   1.000
_cell.angle_alpha   90.00
_cell.angle_beta   90.00
_cell.angle_gamma   90.00
#
_symmetry.space_group_name_H-M   'P 1'
#
loop_
_entity.id
_entity.type
_entity.pdbx_description
1 polymer ?
#
loop_
_entity_poly.entity_id
_entity_poly.type
_entity_poly.pdbx_seq_one_letter_code
_entity_poly.pdbx_strand_id
1 'polypeptide(L)'
;MKQAHEFEETQFFPLLEQRAGRESVAEGIERLRYEHWEDEDYAEEISQTLGLLGRGEPVGSVDKVSWLLRGFFSGVRRHIAYETDHFLPMLDAEAMSQAPA
;
A
#
# COMPACT_ATOMS: atom_id res chain seq x y z
N MET A 1 -4.74 -7.03 0.16
CA MET A 1 -3.37 -6.52 -0.01
C MET A 1 -2.70 -7.10 -1.23
N LYS A 2 -2.25 -8.37 -1.25
CA LYS A 2 -1.51 -8.93 -2.39
C LYS A 2 -2.12 -8.66 -3.79
N GLN A 3 -3.43 -8.84 -3.94
CA GLN A 3 -4.11 -8.55 -5.21
C GLN A 3 -4.10 -7.06 -5.60
N ALA A 4 -4.16 -6.16 -4.62
CA ALA A 4 -4.05 -4.71 -4.84
C ALA A 4 -2.62 -4.33 -5.23
N HIS A 5 -1.62 -4.84 -4.50
CA HIS A 5 -0.20 -4.63 -4.85
C HIS A 5 0.14 -5.17 -6.24
N GLU A 6 -0.34 -6.38 -6.57
CA GLU A 6 -0.13 -6.98 -7.89
C GLU A 6 -0.78 -6.15 -9.00
N PHE A 7 -2.00 -5.65 -8.77
CA PHE A 7 -2.63 -4.71 -9.68
C PHE A 7 -1.81 -3.42 -9.82
N GLU A 8 -1.30 -2.89 -8.72
CA GLU A 8 -0.49 -1.67 -8.73
C GLU A 8 0.78 -1.87 -9.57
N GLU A 9 1.52 -2.95 -9.33
CA GLU A 9 2.75 -3.27 -10.03
C GLU A 9 2.55 -3.57 -11.52
N THR A 10 1.47 -4.29 -11.86
CA THR A 10 1.28 -4.80 -13.21
C THR A 10 0.47 -3.86 -14.10
N GLN A 11 -0.34 -2.97 -13.51
CA GLN A 11 -1.27 -2.11 -14.26
C GLN A 11 -1.13 -0.64 -13.89
N PHE A 12 -1.20 -0.29 -12.59
CA PHE A 12 -1.28 1.10 -12.15
C PHE A 12 0.03 1.86 -12.33
N PHE A 13 1.16 1.35 -11.82
CA PHE A 13 2.46 1.99 -11.94
C PHE A 13 2.90 2.12 -13.41
N PRO A 14 2.74 1.11 -14.28
CA PRO A 14 3.00 1.29 -15.71
C PRO A 14 2.16 2.40 -16.36
N LEU A 15 0.88 2.51 -16.01
CA LEU A 15 0.01 3.57 -16.51
C LEU A 15 0.46 4.95 -16.01
N LEU A 16 0.82 5.04 -14.72
CA LEU A 16 1.30 6.26 -14.09
C LEU A 16 2.62 6.72 -14.72
N GLU A 17 3.57 5.81 -14.93
CA GLU A 17 4.83 6.07 -15.65
C GLU A 17 4.58 6.58 -17.07
N GLN A 18 3.60 6.03 -17.77
CA GLN A 18 3.24 6.46 -19.12
C GLN A 18 2.69 7.88 -19.14
N ARG A 19 1.88 8.26 -18.15
CA ARG A 19 1.21 9.58 -18.10
C ARG A 19 2.06 10.68 -17.50
N ALA A 20 2.70 10.42 -16.36
CA ALA A 20 3.48 11.41 -15.62
C ALA A 20 4.96 11.45 -16.04
N GLY A 21 5.42 10.42 -16.75
CA GLY A 21 6.82 10.21 -17.08
C GLY A 21 7.57 9.45 -15.97
N ARG A 22 8.33 8.42 -16.35
CA ARG A 22 9.02 7.52 -15.39
C ARG A 22 9.81 8.22 -14.30
N GLU A 23 10.59 9.22 -14.66
CA GLU A 23 11.49 9.90 -13.72
C GLU A 23 10.70 10.70 -12.65
N SER A 24 9.52 11.21 -12.98
CA SER A 24 8.72 12.03 -12.05
C SER A 24 8.05 11.21 -10.94
N VAL A 25 7.85 9.90 -11.17
CA VAL A 25 7.15 9.00 -10.24
C VAL A 25 8.04 7.90 -9.66
N ALA A 26 9.27 7.76 -10.14
CA ALA A 26 10.20 6.69 -9.74
C ALA A 26 10.39 6.60 -8.21
N GLU A 27 10.67 7.73 -7.54
CA GLU A 27 10.88 7.75 -6.09
C GLU A 27 9.62 7.35 -5.32
N GLY A 28 8.45 7.83 -5.75
CA GLY A 28 7.18 7.48 -5.12
C GLY A 28 6.83 6.00 -5.29
N ILE A 29 7.06 5.45 -6.49
CA ILE A 29 6.82 4.03 -6.78
C ILE A 29 7.75 3.15 -5.93
N GLU A 30 9.05 3.47 -5.87
CA GLU A 30 10.00 2.75 -5.02
C GLU A 30 9.64 2.83 -3.54
N ARG A 31 9.14 3.98 -3.07
CA ARG A 31 8.60 4.10 -1.72
C ARG A 31 7.41 3.15 -1.51
N LEU A 32 6.42 3.15 -2.41
CA LEU A 32 5.24 2.29 -2.26
C LEU A 32 5.59 0.80 -2.31
N ARG A 33 6.58 0.41 -3.12
CA ARG A 33 7.13 -0.95 -3.12
C ARG A 33 7.69 -1.37 -1.78
N TYR A 34 8.40 -0.46 -1.11
CA TYR A 34 8.88 -0.72 0.23
C TYR A 34 7.72 -0.86 1.22
N GLU A 35 6.70 0.01 1.12
CA GLU A 35 5.49 -0.07 1.95
C GLU A 35 4.71 -1.37 1.70
N HIS A 36 4.63 -1.86 0.46
CA HIS A 36 4.04 -3.17 0.13
C HIS A 36 4.74 -4.30 0.88
N TRP A 37 6.07 -4.29 0.89
CA TRP A 37 6.86 -5.30 1.59
C TRP A 37 6.60 -5.26 3.09
N GLU A 38 6.59 -4.07 3.70
CA GLU A 38 6.26 -3.91 5.12
C GLU A 38 4.83 -4.37 5.44
N ASP A 39 3.85 -4.00 4.62
CA ASP A 39 2.45 -4.37 4.83
C ASP A 39 2.24 -5.88 4.70
N GLU A 40 2.98 -6.55 3.81
CA GLU A 40 2.96 -8.02 3.68
C GLU A 40 3.60 -8.72 4.89
N ASP A 41 4.72 -8.20 5.40
CA ASP A 41 5.37 -8.71 6.62
C ASP A 41 4.43 -8.62 7.84
N TYR A 42 3.82 -7.44 8.04
CA TYR A 42 2.80 -7.26 9.08
C TYR A 42 1.61 -8.21 8.89
N ALA A 43 1.08 -8.34 7.67
CA ALA A 43 -0.06 -9.20 7.41
C ALA A 43 0.25 -10.68 7.71
N GLU A 44 1.46 -11.13 7.40
CA GLU A 44 1.93 -12.47 7.75
C GLU A 44 2.00 -12.65 9.28
N GLU A 45 2.66 -11.74 9.99
CA GLU A 45 2.83 -11.87 11.44
C GLU A 45 1.49 -11.78 12.18
N ILE A 46 0.58 -10.91 11.73
CA ILE A 46 -0.80 -10.84 12.23
C ILE A 46 -1.52 -12.16 11.99
N SER A 47 -1.44 -12.72 10.78
CA SER A 47 -2.12 -13.98 10.43
C SER A 47 -1.63 -15.13 11.30
N GLN A 48 -0.32 -15.24 11.51
CA GLN A 48 0.27 -16.24 12.39
C GLN A 48 -0.19 -16.05 13.84
N THR A 49 -0.11 -14.83 14.37
CA THR A 49 -0.46 -14.53 15.75
C THR A 49 -1.94 -14.75 16.05
N LEU A 50 -2.83 -14.30 15.16
CA LEU A 50 -4.27 -14.56 15.28
C LEU A 50 -4.60 -16.06 15.13
N GLY A 51 -3.86 -16.78 14.27
CA GLY A 51 -3.99 -18.22 14.13
C GLY A 51 -3.66 -18.96 15.42
N LEU A 52 -2.59 -18.58 16.11
CA LEU A 52 -2.23 -19.12 17.43
C LEU A 52 -3.33 -18.84 18.46
N LEU A 53 -3.78 -17.58 18.54
CA LEU A 53 -4.90 -17.19 19.43
C LEU A 53 -6.17 -18.01 19.18
N GLY A 54 -6.54 -18.20 17.91
CA GLY A 54 -7.74 -18.94 17.52
C GLY A 54 -7.67 -20.43 17.89
N ARG A 55 -6.47 -21.00 18.01
CA ARG A 55 -6.24 -22.38 18.52
C ARG A 55 -6.09 -22.46 20.04
N GLY A 56 -6.14 -21.33 20.75
CA GLY A 56 -5.86 -21.26 22.18
C GLY A 56 -4.38 -21.49 22.51
N GLU A 57 -3.49 -21.35 21.54
CA GLU A 57 -2.05 -21.48 21.72
C GLU A 57 -1.45 -20.19 22.31
N PRO A 58 -0.38 -20.27 23.12
CA PRO A 58 0.26 -19.10 23.68
C PRO A 58 0.85 -18.17 22.60
N VAL A 59 0.50 -16.88 22.66
CA VAL A 59 1.03 -15.84 21.75
C VAL A 59 2.07 -14.92 22.39
N GLY A 60 2.56 -15.29 23.57
CA GLY A 60 3.54 -14.53 24.34
C GLY A 60 2.94 -13.29 25.01
N SER A 61 2.39 -12.35 24.25
CA SER A 61 1.75 -11.13 24.78
C SER A 61 0.60 -10.64 23.89
N VAL A 62 -0.51 -10.26 24.52
CA VAL A 62 -1.64 -9.59 23.84
C VAL A 62 -1.23 -8.20 23.35
N ASP A 63 -0.29 -7.53 24.01
CA ASP A 63 0.21 -6.21 23.59
C ASP A 63 0.91 -6.28 22.23
N LYS A 64 1.55 -7.42 21.93
CA LYS A 64 2.16 -7.67 20.61
C LYS A 64 1.11 -7.60 19.51
N VAL A 65 -0.06 -8.21 19.72
CA VAL A 65 -1.17 -8.20 18.75
C VAL A 65 -1.63 -6.77 18.49
N SER A 66 -1.83 -5.99 19.55
CA SER A 66 -2.23 -4.57 19.44
C SER A 66 -1.20 -3.75 18.68
N TRP A 67 0.09 -3.99 18.93
CA TRP A 67 1.18 -3.30 18.25
C TRP A 67 1.23 -3.64 16.77
N LEU A 68 1.14 -4.92 16.40
CA LEU A 68 1.12 -5.38 15.01
C LEU A 68 -0.06 -4.80 14.24
N LEU A 69 -1.27 -4.90 14.80
CA LEU A 69 -2.47 -4.35 14.17
C LEU A 69 -2.35 -2.84 13.98
N ARG A 70 -1.82 -2.12 14.97
CA ARG A 70 -1.58 -0.67 14.85
C ARG A 70 -0.57 -0.36 13.75
N GLY A 71 0.52 -1.12 13.66
CA GLY A 71 1.54 -0.98 12.62
C GLY A 71 0.93 -1.13 11.23
N PHE A 72 0.29 -2.27 10.98
CA PHE A 72 -0.39 -2.58 9.73
C PHE A 72 -1.40 -1.50 9.32
N PHE A 73 -2.41 -1.20 10.15
CA PHE A 73 -3.43 -0.21 9.77
C PHE A 73 -2.88 1.20 9.60
N SER A 74 -1.77 1.54 10.26
CA SER A 74 -1.12 2.82 10.06
C SER A 74 -0.30 2.86 8.77
N GLY A 75 0.36 1.77 8.41
CA GLY A 75 1.03 1.56 7.12
C GLY A 75 0.07 1.73 5.96
N VAL A 76 -0.97 0.89 5.91
CA VAL A 76 -2.00 0.92 4.87
C VAL A 76 -2.64 2.29 4.69
N ARG A 77 -2.93 3.01 5.79
CA ARG A 77 -3.50 4.37 5.67
C ARG A 77 -2.53 5.36 5.04
N ARG A 78 -1.22 5.26 5.32
CA ARG A 78 -0.21 6.15 4.71
C ARG A 78 0.01 5.80 3.25
N HIS A 79 -0.02 4.51 2.90
CA HIS A 79 0.02 4.03 1.52
C HIS A 79 -1.11 4.66 0.70
N ILE A 80 -2.36 4.44 1.12
CA ILE A 80 -3.55 4.96 0.42
C ILE A 80 -3.54 6.49 0.36
N ALA A 81 -3.17 7.17 1.45
CA ALA A 81 -3.11 8.62 1.47
C ALA A 81 -2.10 9.14 0.44
N TYR A 82 -0.93 8.53 0.34
CA TYR A 82 0.07 8.96 -0.63
C TYR A 82 -0.40 8.78 -2.07
N GLU A 83 -0.97 7.63 -2.41
CA GLU A 83 -1.53 7.42 -3.75
C GLU A 83 -2.62 8.43 -4.08
N THR A 84 -3.51 8.69 -3.12
CA THR A 84 -4.62 9.62 -3.29
C THR A 84 -4.14 11.06 -3.48
N ASP A 85 -3.15 11.49 -2.70
CA ASP A 85 -2.70 12.88 -2.67
C ASP A 85 -1.66 13.19 -3.76
N HIS A 86 -0.94 12.18 -4.26
CA HIS A 86 0.17 12.38 -5.20
C HIS A 86 -0.01 11.68 -6.55
N PHE A 87 -0.51 10.45 -6.60
CA PHE A 87 -0.56 9.66 -7.84
C PHE A 87 -1.87 9.84 -8.60
N LEU A 88 -3.02 9.76 -7.91
CA LEU A 88 -4.32 9.97 -8.55
C LEU A 88 -4.43 11.34 -9.26
N PRO A 89 -3.97 12.46 -8.69
CA PRO A 89 -4.02 13.76 -9.37
C PRO A 89 -3.21 13.81 -10.67
N MET A 90 -2.14 13.02 -10.78
CA MET A 90 -1.34 12.93 -12.01
C MET A 90 -2.08 12.20 -13.13
N LEU A 91 -3.04 11.34 -12.79
CA LEU A 91 -3.91 10.67 -13.76
C LEU A 91 -5.10 11.55 -14.16
N ASP A 92 -5.57 12.41 -13.25
CA ASP A 92 -6.70 13.33 -13.47
C ASP A 92 -6.31 14.65 -14.16
N ALA A 93 -5.05 15.09 -14.05
CA ALA A 93 -4.58 16.35 -14.64
C ALA A 93 -4.76 16.42 -16.18
N GLU A 94 -4.84 15.28 -16.88
CA GLU A 94 -5.23 15.22 -18.29
C GLU A 94 -6.74 15.35 -18.52
N ALA A 95 -7.61 14.89 -17.60
CA ALA A 95 -9.06 15.08 -17.71
C ALA A 95 -9.45 16.57 -17.67
N MET A 96 -8.66 17.39 -16.97
CA MET A 96 -8.82 18.86 -16.96
C MET A 96 -8.09 19.58 -18.12
N SER A 97 -7.09 18.95 -18.74
CA SER A 97 -6.37 19.49 -19.92
C SER A 97 -7.08 19.19 -21.25
N GLN A 98 -7.90 18.13 -21.30
CA GLN A 98 -8.69 17.73 -22.47
C GLN A 98 -10.16 18.20 -22.42
N ALA A 99 -10.56 18.96 -21.41
CA ALA A 99 -11.90 19.55 -21.35
C ALA A 99 -12.03 20.67 -22.41
N PRO A 100 -13.02 20.64 -23.33
CA PRO A 100 -13.22 21.72 -24.27
C PRO A 100 -13.62 22.99 -23.51
N ALA A 101 -13.01 24.12 -23.91
CA ALA A 101 -13.31 25.46 -23.41
C ALA A 101 -14.76 25.91 -23.70
#